data_AF-X1IX03-F1
#
_entry.id   AF-X1IX03-F1
#
_cell.length_a   1.000
_cell.length_b   1.000
_cell.length_c   1.000
_cell.angle_alpha   90.00
_cell.angle_beta   90.00
_cell.angle_gamma   90.00
#
_symmetry.space_group_name_H-M   'P 1'
#
loop_
_entity.id
_entity.type
_entity.pdbx_description
1 polymer ?
#
loop_
_entity_poly.entity_id
_entity_poly.type
_entity_poly.pdbx_seq_one_letter_code
_entity_poly.pdbx_strand_id
1 'polypeptide(L)'
;AFLGYAFDRYYQVTTNAIRKYDSNHLCLGSRLHGRALRMPHMFKAAGKYLDVIAVNYYGAWGPDAGRMAMWGRESGRPFMITEFYAKGHDSGLPNNTGVGWLVPTQKDRGRFYQHFTMGLLESKWCVGWHWFKYRDNNPEDLSTDPSNRDSNKGIVNYQHKPYLMLLEDMRKLNKQVYALIDYFDSK
;
A
#
# COMPACT_ATOMS: atom_id res chain seq x y z
N ALA A 1 -20.66 17.02 1.65
CA ALA A 1 -21.59 16.77 0.52
C ALA A 1 -20.85 16.73 -0.83
N PHE A 2 -20.18 17.80 -1.25
CA PHE A 2 -19.53 17.90 -2.58
C PHE A 2 -18.51 16.79 -2.90
N LEU A 3 -17.55 16.53 -2.01
CA LEU A 3 -16.51 15.50 -2.26
C LEU A 3 -17.09 14.09 -2.44
N GLY A 4 -18.14 13.74 -1.69
CA GLY A 4 -18.84 12.46 -1.86
C GLY A 4 -19.50 12.34 -3.22
N TYR A 5 -20.16 13.41 -3.69
CA TYR A 5 -20.76 13.47 -5.02
C TYR A 5 -19.72 13.36 -6.14
N ALA A 6 -18.60 14.09 -6.03
CA ALA A 6 -17.53 14.05 -7.01
C ALA A 6 -16.93 12.63 -7.15
N PHE A 7 -16.68 11.96 -6.02
CA PHE A 7 -16.16 10.59 -6.02
C PHE A 7 -17.18 9.55 -6.51
N ASP A 8 -18.46 9.72 -6.14
CA ASP A 8 -19.55 8.88 -6.65
C ASP A 8 -19.63 8.94 -8.18
N ARG A 9 -19.64 10.15 -8.74
CA ARG A 9 -19.65 10.35 -10.19
C ARG A 9 -18.40 9.82 -10.87
N TYR A 10 -17.22 10.05 -10.29
CA TYR A 10 -15.94 9.54 -10.81
C TYR A 10 -15.97 8.00 -10.91
N TYR A 11 -16.35 7.33 -9.83
CA TYR A 11 -16.38 5.87 -9.81
C TYR A 11 -17.46 5.32 -10.74
N GLN A 12 -18.66 5.90 -10.75
CA GLN A 12 -19.70 5.52 -11.70
C GLN A 12 -19.20 5.53 -13.15
N VAL A 13 -18.55 6.61 -13.58
CA VAL A 13 -18.09 6.76 -14.97
C VAL A 13 -16.97 5.76 -15.28
N THR A 14 -15.95 5.71 -14.42
CA THR A 14 -14.77 4.87 -14.63
C THR A 14 -15.10 3.38 -14.58
N THR A 15 -15.86 2.91 -13.60
CA THR A 15 -16.20 1.49 -13.48
C THR A 15 -17.16 1.04 -14.56
N ASN A 16 -18.11 1.89 -14.99
CA ASN A 16 -18.99 1.55 -16.11
C ASN A 16 -18.20 1.41 -17.42
N ALA A 17 -17.21 2.28 -17.64
CA ALA A 17 -16.33 2.19 -18.80
C ALA A 17 -15.49 0.90 -18.78
N ILE A 18 -14.89 0.55 -17.65
CA ILE A 18 -14.13 -0.70 -17.48
C ILE A 18 -15.05 -1.90 -17.74
N ARG A 19 -16.18 -1.98 -17.03
CA ARG A 19 -17.12 -3.12 -17.13
C ARG A 19 -17.72 -3.30 -18.52
N LYS A 20 -17.80 -2.23 -19.33
CA LYS A 20 -18.23 -2.33 -20.73
C LYS A 20 -17.26 -3.14 -21.59
N TYR A 21 -15.96 -3.03 -21.34
CA TYR A 21 -14.92 -3.67 -22.15
C TYR A 21 -14.27 -4.88 -21.46
N ASP A 22 -14.40 -4.96 -20.13
CA ASP A 22 -13.80 -6.00 -19.31
C ASP A 22 -14.69 -6.30 -18.09
N SER A 23 -15.75 -7.07 -18.32
CA SER A 23 -16.74 -7.40 -17.28
C SER A 23 -16.27 -8.47 -16.29
N ASN A 24 -15.17 -9.16 -16.58
CA ASN A 24 -14.72 -10.33 -15.83
C ASN A 24 -13.64 -10.01 -14.79
N HIS A 25 -13.03 -8.82 -14.85
CA HIS A 25 -11.96 -8.42 -13.94
C HIS A 25 -12.44 -7.42 -12.88
N LEU A 26 -11.78 -7.47 -11.72
CA LEU A 26 -12.09 -6.63 -10.57
C LEU A 26 -11.72 -5.16 -10.82
N CYS A 27 -12.58 -4.24 -10.39
CA CYS A 27 -12.31 -2.81 -10.37
C CYS A 27 -11.73 -2.38 -9.02
N LEU A 28 -10.46 -1.94 -9.02
CA LEU A 28 -9.71 -1.58 -7.79
C LEU A 28 -9.73 -0.07 -7.45
N GLY A 29 -10.25 0.76 -8.36
CA GLY A 29 -10.40 2.20 -8.16
C GLY A 29 -9.11 2.99 -8.31
N SER A 30 -9.00 4.09 -7.55
CA SER A 30 -8.06 5.18 -7.83
C SER A 30 -6.83 5.25 -6.91
N ARG A 31 -6.59 4.23 -6.08
CA ARG A 31 -5.48 4.19 -5.10
C ARG A 31 -5.57 5.37 -4.12
N LEU A 32 -6.59 5.35 -3.27
CA LEU A 32 -6.86 6.42 -2.30
C LEU A 32 -5.64 6.66 -1.39
N HIS A 33 -5.36 7.92 -1.06
CA HIS A 33 -4.21 8.29 -0.24
C HIS A 33 -4.42 9.62 0.51
N GLY A 34 -3.51 9.95 1.43
CA GLY A 34 -3.50 11.24 2.11
C GLY A 34 -4.78 11.52 2.90
N ARG A 35 -5.39 12.70 2.67
CA ARG A 35 -6.61 13.13 3.40
C ARG A 35 -7.83 12.23 3.12
N ALA A 36 -7.88 11.60 1.95
CA ALA A 36 -8.98 10.72 1.57
C ALA A 36 -9.20 9.57 2.56
N LEU A 37 -8.11 9.08 3.16
CA LEU A 37 -8.12 7.94 4.09
C LEU A 37 -8.88 8.21 5.40
N ARG A 38 -9.26 9.47 5.65
CA ARG A 38 -10.00 9.92 6.83
C ARG A 38 -11.42 10.38 6.50
N MET A 39 -11.90 10.15 5.28
CA MET A 39 -13.19 10.66 4.80
C MET A 39 -14.18 9.50 4.53
N PRO A 40 -15.06 9.17 5.49
CA PRO A 40 -16.06 8.09 5.36
C PRO A 40 -16.86 8.13 4.06
N HIS A 41 -17.29 9.32 3.65
CA HIS A 41 -18.10 9.51 2.43
C HIS A 41 -17.38 9.07 1.15
N MET A 42 -16.04 9.10 1.11
CA MET A 42 -15.29 8.63 -0.05
C MET A 42 -15.30 7.11 -0.15
N PHE A 43 -15.19 6.40 0.98
CA PHE A 43 -15.30 4.95 1.04
C PHE A 43 -16.73 4.48 0.74
N LYS A 44 -17.73 5.20 1.25
CA LYS A 44 -19.14 4.96 0.91
C LYS A 44 -19.43 5.13 -0.58
N ALA A 45 -18.86 6.14 -1.23
CA ALA A 45 -18.99 6.31 -2.67
C ALA A 45 -18.26 5.20 -3.45
N ALA A 46 -17.02 4.87 -3.05
CA ALA A 46 -16.23 3.81 -3.67
C ALA A 46 -16.92 2.43 -3.60
N GLY A 47 -17.50 2.09 -2.45
CA GLY A 47 -18.12 0.78 -2.21
C GLY A 47 -19.30 0.43 -3.12
N LYS A 48 -19.95 1.44 -3.71
CA LYS A 48 -21.04 1.25 -4.69
C LYS A 48 -20.56 0.67 -6.02
N TYR A 49 -19.29 0.87 -6.36
CA TYR A 49 -18.78 0.62 -7.71
C TYR A 49 -17.56 -0.30 -7.75
N LEU A 50 -16.70 -0.24 -6.74
CA LEU A 50 -15.46 -1.01 -6.69
C LEU A 50 -15.68 -2.38 -6.07
N ASP A 51 -14.88 -3.35 -6.53
CA ASP A 51 -14.87 -4.70 -5.99
C ASP A 51 -13.88 -4.84 -4.83
N VAL A 52 -12.75 -4.13 -4.91
CA VAL A 52 -11.73 -3.96 -3.85
C VAL A 52 -11.28 -2.51 -3.82
N ILE A 53 -11.09 -1.91 -2.66
CA ILE A 53 -10.58 -0.52 -2.56
C ILE A 53 -9.06 -0.52 -2.48
N ALA A 54 -8.39 0.00 -3.51
CA ALA A 54 -6.95 0.24 -3.48
C ALA A 54 -6.60 1.46 -2.61
N VAL A 55 -5.62 1.29 -1.70
CA VAL A 55 -5.16 2.32 -0.75
C VAL A 55 -3.63 2.42 -0.74
N ASN A 56 -3.07 3.61 -0.93
CA ASN A 56 -1.65 3.89 -0.67
C ASN A 56 -1.52 4.39 0.79
N TYR A 57 -0.86 3.62 1.65
CA TYR A 57 -0.85 3.87 3.10
C TYR A 57 0.52 4.34 3.59
N TYR A 58 0.79 5.63 3.38
CA TYR A 58 1.98 6.32 3.87
C TYR A 58 1.72 7.12 5.15
N GLY A 59 2.80 7.54 5.82
CA GLY A 59 2.73 8.40 7.00
C GLY A 59 2.18 7.73 8.26
N ALA A 60 2.18 6.40 8.30
CA ALA A 60 1.79 5.60 9.45
C ALA A 60 2.91 4.60 9.77
N TRP A 61 3.31 4.50 11.05
CA TRP A 61 4.32 3.51 11.46
C TRP A 61 3.78 2.09 11.35
N GLY A 62 2.52 1.90 11.74
CA GLY A 62 1.74 0.70 11.50
C GLY A 62 0.30 1.06 11.09
N PRO A 63 -0.47 0.10 10.53
CA PRO A 63 -1.86 0.32 10.17
C PRO A 63 -2.73 0.63 11.39
N ASP A 64 -3.50 1.72 11.32
CA ASP A 64 -4.49 2.06 12.34
C ASP A 64 -5.76 1.18 12.22
N ALA A 65 -6.05 0.36 13.23
CA ALA A 65 -7.17 -0.58 13.24
C ALA A 65 -8.53 0.11 13.09
N GLY A 66 -8.74 1.24 13.78
CA GLY A 66 -9.99 2.01 13.69
C GLY A 66 -10.26 2.55 12.29
N ARG A 67 -9.21 3.00 11.61
CA ARG A 67 -9.25 3.52 10.24
C ARG A 67 -9.50 2.40 9.23
N MET A 68 -8.83 1.27 9.35
CA MET A 68 -9.09 0.09 8.49
C MET A 68 -10.52 -0.41 8.67
N ALA A 69 -11.01 -0.46 9.91
CA ALA A 69 -12.39 -0.83 10.18
C ALA A 69 -13.39 0.19 9.60
N MET A 70 -13.07 1.49 9.61
CA MET A 70 -13.88 2.52 8.93
C MET A 70 -13.92 2.28 7.42
N TRP A 71 -12.79 1.98 6.78
CA TRP A 71 -12.76 1.71 5.33
C TRP A 71 -13.68 0.57 4.95
N GLY A 72 -13.58 -0.56 5.67
CA GLY A 72 -14.44 -1.72 5.47
C GLY A 72 -15.92 -1.45 5.74
N ARG A 73 -16.25 -0.88 6.91
CA ARG A 73 -17.64 -0.58 7.30
C ARG A 73 -18.35 0.38 6.35
N GLU A 74 -17.68 1.47 5.94
CA GLU A 74 -18.31 2.50 5.12
C GLU A 74 -18.47 2.08 3.66
N SER A 75 -17.54 1.27 3.15
CA SER A 75 -17.61 0.77 1.78
C SER A 75 -18.42 -0.51 1.61
N GLY A 76 -18.49 -1.35 2.65
CA GLY A 76 -18.98 -2.72 2.51
C GLY A 76 -18.13 -3.59 1.58
N ARG A 77 -16.88 -3.21 1.32
CA ARG A 77 -15.95 -3.89 0.41
C ARG A 77 -14.60 -4.15 1.09
N PRO A 78 -13.87 -5.20 0.69
CA PRO A 78 -12.49 -5.36 1.10
C PRO A 78 -11.61 -4.22 0.54
N PHE A 79 -10.46 -4.00 1.17
CA PHE A 79 -9.43 -3.09 0.68
C PHE A 79 -8.10 -3.83 0.52
N MET A 80 -7.21 -3.26 -0.29
CA MET A 80 -5.81 -3.71 -0.38
C MET A 80 -4.86 -2.53 -0.30
N ILE A 81 -3.70 -2.73 0.33
CA ILE A 81 -2.67 -1.69 0.41
C ILE A 81 -1.81 -1.74 -0.85
N THR A 82 -1.97 -0.78 -1.74
CA THR A 82 -1.25 -0.78 -3.03
C THR A 82 0.11 -0.11 -3.00
N GLU A 83 0.45 0.58 -1.91
CA GLU A 83 1.74 1.25 -1.70
C GLU A 83 2.00 1.41 -0.19
N PHE A 84 3.15 0.94 0.26
CA PHE A 84 3.79 1.28 1.54
C PHE A 84 5.28 0.91 1.42
N TYR A 85 6.16 1.61 2.15
CA TYR A 85 7.58 1.26 2.26
C TYR A 85 8.30 2.00 3.39
N ALA A 86 9.52 1.55 3.68
CA ALA A 86 10.53 2.26 4.46
C ALA A 86 11.87 2.27 3.71
N LYS A 87 12.67 3.32 3.95
CA LYS A 87 14.02 3.60 3.41
C LYS A 87 15.06 3.24 4.45
N GLY A 88 16.19 2.66 4.06
CA GLY A 88 17.31 2.31 4.95
C GLY A 88 18.41 3.36 4.89
N HIS A 89 18.85 3.87 6.04
CA HIS A 89 19.95 4.83 6.11
C HIS A 89 21.29 4.20 5.65
N ASP A 90 21.45 2.89 5.81
CA ASP A 90 22.59 2.09 5.35
C ASP A 90 22.60 1.77 3.85
N SER A 91 21.64 2.29 3.07
CA SER A 91 21.54 2.03 1.63
C SER A 91 22.61 2.75 0.79
N GLY A 92 23.27 3.76 1.34
CA GLY A 92 24.18 4.66 0.60
C GLY A 92 23.46 5.72 -0.24
N LEU A 93 22.13 5.76 -0.23
CA LEU A 93 21.33 6.78 -0.89
C LEU A 93 21.02 7.96 0.05
N PRO A 94 20.93 9.20 -0.46
CA PRO A 94 20.63 10.38 0.37
C PRO A 94 19.28 10.31 1.08
N ASN A 95 18.27 9.68 0.46
CA ASN A 95 16.93 9.51 1.00
C ASN A 95 16.19 10.83 1.33
N ASN A 96 16.47 11.93 0.63
CA ASN A 96 15.81 13.22 0.89
C ASN A 96 14.36 13.24 0.40
N THR A 97 14.02 12.42 -0.59
CA THR A 97 12.66 12.38 -1.15
C THR A 97 11.88 11.13 -0.76
N GLY A 98 10.60 11.09 -1.15
CA GLY A 98 9.69 10.00 -0.81
C GLY A 98 9.19 10.02 0.63
N VAL A 99 8.00 9.45 0.83
CA VAL A 99 7.20 9.57 2.06
C VAL A 99 7.27 8.36 3.01
N GLY A 100 8.02 7.32 2.64
CA GLY A 100 8.28 6.17 3.52
C GLY A 100 9.21 6.54 4.66
N TRP A 101 9.08 5.85 5.79
CA TRP A 101 9.92 6.07 6.98
C TRP A 101 11.40 5.84 6.68
N LEU A 102 12.28 6.65 7.25
CA LEU A 102 13.71 6.38 7.24
C LEU A 102 14.06 5.56 8.50
N VAL A 103 14.53 4.33 8.30
CA VAL A 103 14.94 3.41 9.36
C VAL A 103 16.44 3.18 9.31
N PRO A 104 17.09 2.75 10.42
CA PRO A 104 18.55 2.69 10.48
C PRO A 104 19.17 1.73 9.46
N THR A 105 18.61 0.51 9.33
CA THR A 105 19.21 -0.54 8.51
C THR A 105 18.26 -1.24 7.55
N GLN A 106 18.82 -1.96 6.59
CA GLN A 106 18.10 -2.90 5.74
C GLN A 106 17.38 -4.00 6.52
N LYS A 107 17.91 -4.38 7.69
CA LYS A 107 17.23 -5.31 8.61
C LYS A 107 16.02 -4.63 9.27
N ASP A 108 16.11 -3.36 9.62
CA ASP A 108 14.98 -2.61 10.17
C ASP A 108 13.89 -2.36 9.12
N ARG A 109 14.23 -2.28 7.83
CA ARG A 109 13.21 -2.30 6.76
C ARG A 109 12.45 -3.64 6.75
N GLY A 110 13.13 -4.76 6.99
CA GLY A 110 12.52 -6.08 7.14
C GLY A 110 11.58 -6.16 8.36
N ARG A 111 12.02 -5.63 9.51
CA ARG A 111 11.18 -5.52 10.71
C ARG A 111 9.98 -4.61 10.51
N PHE A 112 10.17 -3.47 9.84
CA PHE A 112 9.08 -2.57 9.46
C PHE A 112 8.07 -3.27 8.56
N TYR A 113 8.53 -4.01 7.54
CA TYR A 113 7.65 -4.81 6.69
C TYR A 113 6.80 -5.75 7.54
N GLN A 114 7.43 -6.53 8.42
CA GLN A 114 6.70 -7.48 9.27
C GLN A 114 5.70 -6.79 10.20
N HIS A 115 6.13 -5.72 10.89
CA HIS A 115 5.25 -4.94 11.75
C HIS A 115 4.02 -4.43 11.00
N PHE A 116 4.23 -3.82 9.83
CA PHE A 116 3.16 -3.22 9.06
C PHE A 116 2.19 -4.28 8.53
N THR A 117 2.70 -5.37 7.94
CA THR A 117 1.85 -6.40 7.34
C THR A 117 1.16 -7.27 8.38
N MET A 118 1.74 -7.47 9.56
CA MET A 118 1.03 -8.12 10.68
C MET A 118 -0.19 -7.31 11.09
N GLY A 119 -0.07 -5.98 11.21
CA GLY A 119 -1.22 -5.12 11.47
C GLY A 119 -2.28 -5.16 10.36
N LEU A 120 -1.88 -5.40 9.10
CA LEU A 120 -2.83 -5.61 8.01
C LEU A 120 -3.56 -6.95 8.12
N LEU A 121 -2.86 -8.02 8.54
CA LEU A 121 -3.43 -9.37 8.71
C LEU A 121 -4.45 -9.44 9.86
N GLU A 122 -4.34 -8.57 10.86
CA GLU A 122 -5.35 -8.42 11.91
C GLU A 122 -6.67 -7.83 11.40
N SER A 123 -6.70 -7.26 10.20
CA SER A 123 -7.91 -6.70 9.60
C SER A 123 -8.64 -7.69 8.70
N LYS A 124 -9.85 -8.09 9.10
CA LYS A 124 -10.77 -8.91 8.28
C LYS A 124 -11.21 -8.25 6.96
N TRP A 125 -10.90 -6.97 6.75
CA TRP A 125 -11.20 -6.23 5.53
C TRP A 125 -10.03 -6.15 4.55
N CYS A 126 -8.81 -6.44 4.99
CA CYS A 126 -7.61 -6.33 4.16
C CYS A 126 -7.37 -7.62 3.38
N VAL A 127 -7.36 -7.56 2.05
CA VAL A 127 -7.13 -8.75 1.19
C VAL A 127 -5.72 -8.86 0.63
N GLY A 128 -4.81 -7.96 1.02
CA GLY A 128 -3.40 -8.03 0.63
C GLY A 128 -2.71 -6.69 0.51
N TRP A 129 -1.46 -6.73 0.06
CA TRP A 129 -0.62 -5.55 -0.05
C TRP A 129 0.45 -5.66 -1.15
N HIS A 130 0.93 -4.51 -1.61
CA HIS A 130 2.09 -4.35 -2.49
C HIS A 130 3.11 -3.39 -1.88
N TRP A 131 4.35 -3.87 -1.74
CA TRP A 131 5.48 -3.02 -1.40
C TRP A 131 5.79 -2.07 -2.55
N PHE A 132 6.00 -0.79 -2.25
CA PHE A 132 6.44 0.18 -3.25
C PHE A 132 7.93 0.48 -3.07
N LYS A 133 8.81 -0.03 -3.92
CA LYS A 133 8.59 -0.65 -5.23
C LYS A 133 9.64 -1.72 -5.52
N TYR A 134 9.73 -2.20 -6.76
CA TYR A 134 10.72 -3.20 -7.13
C TYR A 134 12.16 -2.70 -6.94
N ARG A 135 12.52 -1.62 -7.62
CA ARG A 135 13.88 -1.09 -7.69
C ARG A 135 14.02 0.26 -6.96
N ASP A 136 15.19 0.52 -6.39
CA ASP A 136 15.52 1.86 -5.90
C ASP A 136 15.46 2.92 -7.00
N ASN A 137 15.43 4.17 -6.57
CA ASN A 137 15.70 5.28 -7.45
C ASN A 137 17.14 5.21 -7.96
N ASN A 138 17.33 5.58 -9.23
CA ASN A 138 18.65 5.60 -9.85
C ASN A 138 19.17 7.05 -9.87
N PRO A 139 20.23 7.39 -9.10
CA PRO A 139 20.81 8.73 -9.13
C PRO A 139 21.34 9.14 -10.51
N GLU A 140 21.71 8.16 -11.33
CA GLU A 140 22.27 8.36 -12.68
C GLU A 140 21.18 8.57 -13.74
N ASP A 141 19.91 8.28 -13.42
CA ASP A 141 18.80 8.42 -14.36
C ASP A 141 18.20 9.83 -14.33
N LEU A 142 18.82 10.72 -15.11
CA LEU A 142 18.42 12.11 -15.25
C LEU A 142 17.13 12.32 -16.04
N SER A 143 16.53 11.27 -16.60
CA SER A 143 15.24 11.37 -17.32
C SER A 143 14.03 11.36 -16.39
N THR A 144 14.22 10.91 -15.14
CA THR A 144 13.14 10.80 -14.15
C THR A 144 12.94 12.10 -13.38
N ASP A 145 11.75 12.30 -12.81
CA ASP A 145 11.53 13.40 -11.87
C ASP A 145 12.59 13.41 -10.75
N PRO A 146 13.08 14.58 -10.27
CA PRO A 146 14.08 14.65 -9.20
C PRO A 146 13.72 13.83 -7.94
N SER A 147 12.43 13.70 -7.59
CA SER A 147 11.94 12.88 -6.48
C SER A 147 12.10 11.36 -6.69
N ASN A 148 12.58 10.97 -7.87
CA ASN A 148 12.83 9.60 -8.27
C ASN A 148 14.32 9.29 -8.49
N ARG A 149 15.22 10.07 -7.89
CA ARG A 149 16.67 9.89 -8.07
C ARG A 149 17.46 9.49 -6.83
N ASP A 150 16.92 9.65 -5.63
CA ASP A 150 17.76 9.65 -4.42
C ASP A 150 17.32 8.72 -3.28
N SER A 151 16.32 7.85 -3.49
CA SER A 151 15.65 7.15 -2.38
C SER A 151 15.67 5.62 -2.50
N ASN A 152 15.91 4.99 -1.34
CA ASN A 152 15.94 3.55 -1.11
C ASN A 152 14.52 2.96 -0.96
N LYS A 153 13.78 2.89 -2.06
CA LYS A 153 12.38 2.41 -2.10
C LYS A 153 12.26 0.94 -2.51
N GLY A 154 13.27 0.40 -3.18
CA GLY A 154 13.31 -0.90 -3.84
C GLY A 154 13.56 -2.08 -2.91
N ILE A 155 13.05 -3.25 -3.28
CA ILE A 155 13.54 -4.54 -2.76
C ILE A 155 14.88 -4.95 -3.38
N VAL A 156 15.25 -4.31 -4.50
CA VAL A 156 16.58 -4.34 -5.10
C VAL A 156 17.12 -2.91 -5.24
N ASN A 157 18.45 -2.75 -5.20
CA ASN A 157 19.09 -1.45 -5.46
C ASN A 157 19.03 -1.06 -6.95
N TYR A 158 19.53 0.13 -7.33
CA TYR A 158 19.43 0.61 -8.71
C TYR A 158 20.21 -0.23 -9.74
N GLN A 159 21.20 -1.01 -9.31
CA GLN A 159 21.92 -2.01 -10.11
C GLN A 159 21.31 -3.43 -10.03
N HIS A 160 20.08 -3.57 -9.53
CA HIS A 160 19.38 -4.86 -9.41
C HIS A 160 19.98 -5.85 -8.39
N LYS A 161 20.85 -5.39 -7.48
CA LYS A 161 21.33 -6.20 -6.37
C LYS A 161 20.24 -6.31 -5.29
N PRO A 162 19.85 -7.52 -4.86
CA PRO A 162 18.80 -7.70 -3.85
C PRO A 162 19.21 -7.25 -2.45
N TYR A 163 18.27 -6.64 -1.72
CA TYR A 163 18.44 -6.35 -0.28
C TYR A 163 18.09 -7.59 0.56
N LEU A 164 19.06 -8.49 0.72
CA LEU A 164 18.84 -9.81 1.34
C LEU A 164 18.23 -9.76 2.73
N MET A 165 18.63 -8.81 3.59
CA MET A 165 18.08 -8.69 4.94
C MET A 165 16.59 -8.33 4.95
N LEU A 166 16.16 -7.48 4.01
CA LEU A 166 14.74 -7.14 3.82
C LEU A 166 13.96 -8.33 3.25
N LEU A 167 14.50 -8.94 2.19
CA LEU A 167 13.85 -10.05 1.49
C LEU A 167 13.69 -11.29 2.38
N GLU A 168 14.63 -11.54 3.28
CA GLU A 168 14.54 -12.66 4.20
C GLU A 168 13.35 -12.52 5.16
N ASP A 169 13.12 -11.32 5.70
CA ASP A 169 12.00 -11.05 6.59
C ASP A 169 10.66 -11.02 5.84
N MET A 170 10.64 -10.48 4.62
CA MET A 170 9.49 -10.56 3.72
C MET A 170 9.12 -12.02 3.43
N ARG A 171 10.11 -12.85 3.09
CA ARG A 171 9.92 -14.27 2.80
C ARG A 171 9.36 -15.03 3.99
N LYS A 172 9.89 -14.80 5.19
CA LYS A 172 9.42 -15.43 6.44
C LYS A 172 7.95 -15.16 6.68
N LEU A 173 7.52 -13.90 6.59
CA LEU A 173 6.12 -13.56 6.79
C LEU A 173 5.23 -14.05 5.66
N ASN A 174 5.63 -13.85 4.40
CA ASN A 174 4.81 -14.20 3.24
C ASN A 174 4.49 -15.70 3.17
N LYS A 175 5.41 -16.55 3.63
CA LYS A 175 5.18 -18.01 3.73
C LYS A 175 4.17 -18.41 4.80
N GLN A 176 3.83 -17.50 5.71
CA GLN A 176 2.98 -17.77 6.87
C GLN A 176 1.64 -17.02 6.81
N VAL A 177 1.36 -16.26 5.74
CA VAL A 177 0.18 -15.37 5.67
C VAL A 177 -1.12 -16.09 6.03
N TYR A 178 -1.40 -17.26 5.44
CA TYR A 178 -2.63 -17.99 5.71
C TYR A 178 -2.70 -18.52 7.15
N ALA A 179 -1.62 -19.09 7.67
CA ALA A 179 -1.56 -19.57 9.06
C ALA A 179 -1.67 -18.42 10.09
N LEU A 180 -1.13 -17.24 9.76
CA LEU A 180 -1.27 -16.05 10.59
C LEU A 180 -2.70 -15.51 10.57
N ILE A 181 -3.39 -15.57 9.42
CA ILE A 181 -4.82 -15.24 9.32
C ILE A 181 -5.62 -16.19 10.22
N ASP A 182 -5.42 -17.50 10.10
CA ASP A 182 -6.10 -18.49 10.94
C ASP A 182 -5.89 -18.22 12.43
N TYR A 183 -4.66 -17.87 12.82
CA TYR A 183 -4.34 -17.50 14.19
C TYR A 183 -5.09 -16.25 14.65
N PHE A 184 -5.09 -15.17 13.85
CA PHE A 184 -5.75 -13.93 14.22
C PHE A 184 -7.27 -14.05 14.25
N ASP A 185 -7.86 -14.82 13.34
CA ASP A 185 -9.30 -15.04 13.26
C ASP A 185 -9.84 -15.97 14.35
N SER A 186 -8.97 -16.78 14.96
CA SER A 186 -9.32 -17.67 16.08
C SER A 186 -9.47 -16.94 17.43
N LYS A 187 -9.02 -15.68 17.52
CA LYS A 187 -9.09 -14.85 18.71
C LYS A 187 -10.31 -13.93 18.70
#